data_AF-A0A6A3L7V6-F1
#
_entry.id   AF-A0A6A3L7V6-F1
#
_cell.length_a   1.000
_cell.length_b   1.000
_cell.length_c   1.000
_cell.angle_alpha   90.00
_cell.angle_beta   90.00
_cell.angle_gamma   90.00
#
_symmetry.space_group_name_H-M   'P 1'
#
loop_
_entity.id
_entity.type
_entity.pdbx_description
1 polymer ?
#
loop_
_entity_poly.entity_id
_entity_poly.type
_entity_poly.pdbx_seq_one_letter_code
_entity_poly.pdbx_strand_id
1 'polypeptide(L)'
;MGPSKRKRGAGSGPRLNDVQRLEIIQRHRSVSAPVSLRQLARNFGVDEKTIRRVVAASADIEARVSSSAVLQNRVNVHRRPAPRFPQLEKALAAWIDARERARVEISPSIVIDKAKLVAREMGISPEYFKASWGWYDKFSKRKKEEMGIFATGNGNKTQSLQELHRIMGAYDPEWVFSVEESSLFYDALPFAVLGEGERRNRVTLVLSCNSTGRLTLPICMVGREKWPMEVSSNFPVKYLTQDRAWLDRPTFGSWYSTVFVPFVRDRTSKQVILLVDGERPGHQGDFEDDGIRLVFLPPPVKSTKVAFGSANAKALNVDVKTWWSRPLQMGVVAALKAEYKYLLVQSALSYHNSPQEV
;
A
#
# COMPACT_ATOMS: atom_id res chain seq x y z
N MET A 1 3.37 -50.82 -7.21
CA MET A 1 2.95 -49.57 -6.54
C MET A 1 3.94 -49.28 -5.41
N GLY A 2 4.79 -48.24 -5.57
CA GLY A 2 5.76 -47.87 -4.53
C GLY A 2 5.09 -47.16 -3.35
N PRO A 3 5.64 -47.25 -2.12
CA PRO A 3 5.02 -46.66 -0.95
C PRO A 3 5.05 -45.13 -1.05
N SER A 4 3.86 -44.53 -1.03
CA SER A 4 3.65 -43.09 -0.97
C SER A 4 4.34 -42.50 0.26
N LYS A 5 5.35 -41.66 0.03
CA LYS A 5 5.99 -40.85 1.08
C LYS A 5 4.92 -39.94 1.70
N ARG A 6 4.42 -40.32 2.89
CA ARG A 6 3.56 -39.49 3.74
C ARG A 6 4.16 -38.08 3.88
N LYS A 7 3.41 -37.07 3.45
CA LYS A 7 3.69 -35.66 3.76
C LYS A 7 3.82 -35.52 5.27
N ARG A 8 4.95 -34.96 5.75
CA ARG A 8 5.17 -34.62 7.17
C ARG A 8 3.96 -33.82 7.67
N GLY A 9 3.19 -34.42 8.58
CA GLY A 9 1.87 -33.94 8.99
C GLY A 9 1.89 -32.50 9.50
N ALA A 10 0.95 -31.70 9.01
CA ALA A 10 0.51 -30.51 9.71
C ALA A 10 0.04 -30.93 11.11
N GLY A 11 0.41 -30.19 12.16
CA GLY A 11 -0.11 -30.45 13.51
C GLY A 11 -1.64 -30.36 13.51
N SER A 12 -2.29 -31.15 14.37
CA SER A 12 -3.74 -31.05 14.54
C SER A 12 -4.07 -29.81 15.38
N GLY A 13 -5.16 -29.12 15.01
CA GLY A 13 -5.66 -27.95 15.73
C GLY A 13 -5.38 -26.58 15.07
N PRO A 14 -5.95 -25.50 15.63
CA PRO A 14 -5.81 -24.15 15.11
C PRO A 14 -4.36 -23.65 15.23
N ARG A 15 -3.98 -22.71 14.35
CA ARG A 15 -2.67 -22.06 14.44
C ARG A 15 -2.70 -21.08 15.61
N LEU A 16 -1.74 -21.19 16.52
CA LEU A 16 -1.62 -20.24 17.64
C LEU A 16 -0.99 -18.92 17.17
N ASN A 17 -1.54 -17.78 17.60
CA ASN A 17 -0.93 -16.45 17.47
C ASN A 17 0.02 -16.17 18.66
N ASP A 18 0.74 -15.04 18.64
CA ASP A 18 1.73 -14.74 19.69
C ASP A 18 1.10 -14.41 21.05
N VAL A 19 -0.13 -13.88 21.08
CA VAL A 19 -0.89 -13.61 22.32
C VAL A 19 -1.25 -14.93 23.01
N GLN A 20 -1.81 -15.88 22.26
CA GLN A 20 -2.16 -17.21 22.75
C GLN A 20 -0.91 -17.97 23.20
N ARG A 21 0.22 -17.83 22.49
CA ARG A 21 1.49 -18.45 22.91
C ARG A 21 1.99 -17.89 24.25
N LEU A 22 1.88 -16.58 24.46
CA LEU A 22 2.24 -15.97 25.74
C LEU A 22 1.30 -16.41 26.86
N GLU A 23 -0.01 -16.45 26.59
CA GLU A 23 -0.99 -16.94 27.57
C GLU A 23 -0.70 -18.39 27.99
N ILE A 24 -0.32 -19.25 27.03
CA ILE A 24 0.13 -20.63 27.31
C ILE A 24 1.36 -20.63 28.22
N ILE A 25 2.37 -19.80 27.93
CA ILE A 25 3.60 -19.70 28.72
C ILE A 25 3.30 -19.23 30.14
N GLN A 26 2.49 -18.17 30.28
CA GLN A 26 2.10 -17.60 31.57
C GLN A 26 1.30 -18.59 32.42
N ARG A 27 0.31 -19.27 31.84
CA ARG A 27 -0.51 -20.26 32.58
C ARG A 27 0.27 -21.51 32.95
N HIS A 28 1.27 -21.90 32.17
CA HIS A 28 2.14 -23.02 32.51
C HIS A 28 3.14 -22.67 33.62
N ARG A 29 3.66 -21.43 33.62
CA ARG A 29 4.63 -20.92 34.60
C ARG A 29 4.00 -20.31 35.86
N SER A 30 2.68 -20.21 35.93
CA SER A 30 1.96 -19.64 37.08
C SER A 30 2.31 -20.35 38.38
N VAL A 31 2.69 -19.58 39.39
CA VAL A 31 3.11 -20.09 40.72
C VAL A 31 1.91 -20.51 41.58
N SER A 32 0.75 -19.86 41.41
CA SER A 32 -0.44 -20.12 42.23
C SER A 32 -1.25 -21.34 41.79
N ALA A 33 -1.26 -21.64 40.48
CA ALA A 33 -1.95 -22.79 39.91
C ALA A 33 -1.39 -23.15 38.51
N PRO A 34 -0.29 -23.91 38.42
CA PRO A 34 0.29 -24.28 37.14
C PRO A 34 -0.63 -25.23 36.37
N VAL A 35 -0.99 -24.85 35.15
CA VAL A 35 -1.83 -25.68 34.29
C VAL A 35 -0.95 -26.70 33.55
N SER A 36 -1.35 -27.99 33.60
CA SER A 36 -0.62 -29.05 32.92
C SER A 36 -0.64 -28.88 31.40
N LEU A 37 0.40 -29.36 30.71
CA LEU A 37 0.51 -29.26 29.25
C LEU A 37 -0.68 -29.91 28.53
N ARG A 38 -1.20 -31.01 29.09
CA ARG A 38 -2.37 -31.72 28.58
C ARG A 38 -3.66 -30.92 28.75
N GLN A 39 -3.80 -30.17 29.85
CA GLN A 39 -4.94 -29.27 30.04
C GLN A 39 -4.85 -28.05 29.11
N LEU A 40 -3.67 -27.47 28.93
CA LEU A 40 -3.46 -26.38 27.96
C LEU A 40 -3.75 -26.84 26.52
N ALA A 41 -3.33 -28.04 26.15
CA ALA A 41 -3.65 -28.64 24.84
C ALA A 41 -5.16 -28.70 24.58
N ARG A 42 -5.94 -29.14 25.58
CA ARG A 42 -7.41 -29.16 25.50
C ARG A 42 -8.00 -27.76 25.41
N ASN A 43 -7.56 -26.83 26.27
CA ASN A 43 -8.08 -25.45 26.31
C ASN A 43 -7.88 -24.71 24.97
N PHE A 44 -6.77 -24.96 24.29
CA PHE A 44 -6.43 -24.30 23.01
C PHE A 44 -6.74 -25.15 21.77
N GLY A 45 -7.31 -26.34 21.94
CA GLY A 45 -7.68 -27.24 20.83
C GLY A 45 -6.51 -27.73 19.98
N VAL A 46 -5.30 -27.82 20.54
CA VAL A 46 -4.06 -28.21 19.84
C VAL A 46 -3.42 -29.45 20.46
N ASP A 47 -2.58 -30.15 19.70
CA ASP A 47 -1.82 -31.28 20.23
C ASP A 47 -0.87 -30.87 21.39
N GLU A 48 -0.68 -31.75 22.37
CA GLU A 48 0.27 -31.51 23.47
C GLU A 48 1.71 -31.26 22.98
N LYS A 49 2.09 -31.88 21.84
CA LYS A 49 3.36 -31.63 21.15
C LYS A 49 3.52 -30.17 20.70
N THR A 50 2.41 -29.48 20.42
CA THR A 50 2.40 -28.05 20.05
C THR A 50 2.65 -27.21 21.29
N ILE A 51 1.97 -27.50 22.40
CA ILE A 51 2.19 -26.81 23.68
C ILE A 51 3.64 -26.97 24.16
N ARG A 52 4.20 -28.19 24.11
CA ARG A 52 5.62 -28.44 24.46
C ARG A 52 6.58 -27.58 23.63
N ARG A 53 6.34 -27.44 22.32
CA ARG A 53 7.14 -26.59 21.43
C ARG A 53 7.01 -25.10 21.76
N VAL A 54 5.83 -24.64 22.17
CA VAL A 54 5.61 -23.25 22.60
C VAL A 54 6.37 -22.96 23.89
N VAL A 55 6.28 -23.83 24.89
CA VAL A 55 7.00 -23.68 26.17
C VAL A 55 8.52 -23.70 25.97
N ALA A 56 9.03 -24.60 25.12
CA ALA A 56 10.46 -24.67 24.81
C ALA A 56 10.99 -23.40 24.10
N ALA A 57 10.16 -22.72 23.30
CA ALA A 57 10.52 -21.49 22.59
C ALA A 57 10.18 -20.21 23.35
N SER A 58 9.92 -20.31 24.66
CA SER A 58 9.39 -19.22 25.50
C SER A 58 10.25 -17.97 25.51
N ALA A 59 11.57 -18.09 25.70
CA ALA A 59 12.49 -16.94 25.70
C ALA A 59 12.42 -16.14 24.39
N ASP A 60 12.43 -16.83 23.24
CA ASP A 60 12.30 -16.17 21.95
C ASP A 60 10.91 -15.53 21.74
N ILE A 61 9.85 -16.12 22.31
CA ILE A 61 8.49 -15.58 22.24
C ILE A 61 8.39 -14.31 23.09
N GLU A 62 8.94 -14.32 24.30
CA GLU A 62 8.95 -13.18 25.23
C GLU A 62 9.78 -12.02 24.68
N ALA A 63 11.02 -12.27 24.26
CA ALA A 63 11.90 -11.24 23.68
C ALA A 63 11.27 -10.54 22.47
N ARG A 64 10.59 -11.30 21.60
CA ARG A 64 9.90 -10.76 20.42
C ARG A 64 8.64 -9.96 20.74
N VAL A 65 7.96 -10.26 21.84
CA VAL A 65 6.79 -9.50 22.26
C VAL A 65 7.24 -8.18 22.91
N SER A 66 8.31 -8.22 23.71
CA SER A 66 8.91 -7.02 24.31
C SER A 66 9.51 -6.06 23.28
N SER A 67 10.04 -6.57 22.16
CA SER A 67 10.66 -5.75 21.11
C SER A 67 9.65 -5.14 20.10
N SER A 68 8.35 -5.35 20.27
CA SER A 68 7.31 -4.92 19.32
C SER A 68 6.30 -4.01 20.03
N ALA A 69 6.45 -2.70 19.88
CA ALA A 69 5.63 -1.65 20.49
C ALA A 69 4.16 -1.57 19.98
N VAL A 70 3.51 -2.70 19.65
CA VAL A 70 2.10 -2.76 19.26
C VAL A 70 1.50 -4.11 19.68
N LEU A 71 1.14 -4.24 20.97
CA LEU A 71 0.32 -5.37 21.45
C LEU A 71 -1.11 -5.34 20.88
N GLN A 72 -1.59 -4.18 20.41
CA GLN A 72 -2.97 -4.02 19.93
C GLN A 72 -3.23 -4.60 18.52
N ASN A 73 -2.21 -4.79 17.67
CA ASN A 73 -2.39 -5.26 16.27
C ASN A 73 -2.13 -6.76 16.04
N ARG A 74 -1.76 -7.54 17.07
CA ARG A 74 -1.36 -8.96 16.90
C ARG A 74 -2.41 -10.00 17.30
N VAL A 75 -3.61 -9.59 17.70
CA VAL A 75 -4.70 -10.51 18.06
C VAL A 75 -5.09 -11.42 16.87
N ASN A 76 -4.90 -10.96 15.63
CA ASN A 76 -5.33 -11.66 14.41
C ASN A 76 -4.21 -12.14 13.47
N VAL A 77 -2.93 -11.95 13.82
CA VAL A 77 -1.80 -12.24 12.91
C VAL A 77 -1.09 -13.54 13.28
N HIS A 78 -1.16 -14.53 12.38
CA HIS A 78 -0.42 -15.78 12.50
C HIS A 78 0.98 -15.64 11.89
N ARG A 79 2.00 -16.22 12.56
CA ARG A 79 3.38 -16.23 12.05
C ARG A 79 3.43 -16.75 10.61
N ARG A 80 3.94 -15.93 9.69
CA ARG A 80 4.29 -16.36 8.35
C ARG A 80 5.71 -16.96 8.35
N PRO A 81 5.98 -17.99 7.54
CA PRO A 81 7.30 -18.60 7.47
C PRO A 81 8.36 -17.59 7.03
N ALA A 82 9.54 -17.65 7.65
CA ALA A 82 10.70 -16.91 7.18
C ALA A 82 11.04 -17.31 5.73
N PRO A 83 11.63 -16.39 4.93
CA PRO A 83 12.08 -16.73 3.59
C PRO A 83 13.10 -17.87 3.66
N ARG A 84 13.00 -18.82 2.72
CA ARG A 84 13.92 -19.96 2.65
C ARG A 84 15.36 -19.53 2.31
N PHE A 85 15.51 -18.41 1.59
CA PHE A 85 16.79 -17.86 1.16
C PHE A 85 16.86 -16.37 1.51
N PRO A 86 17.02 -16.01 2.80
CA PRO A 86 16.96 -14.62 3.26
C PRO A 86 18.05 -13.73 2.64
N GLN A 87 19.27 -14.26 2.50
CA GLN A 87 20.39 -13.50 1.90
C GLN A 87 20.17 -13.21 0.41
N LEU A 88 19.62 -14.18 -0.33
CA LEU A 88 19.23 -14.00 -1.73
C LEU A 88 18.14 -12.93 -1.86
N GLU A 89 17.09 -13.02 -1.05
CA GLU A 89 16.00 -12.04 -1.07
C GLU A 89 16.49 -10.63 -0.72
N LYS A 90 17.43 -10.51 0.24
CA LYS A 90 18.07 -9.23 0.59
C LYS A 90 18.90 -8.65 -0.55
N ALA A 91 19.76 -9.44 -1.19
CA ALA A 91 20.57 -9.00 -2.31
C ALA A 91 19.70 -8.58 -3.51
N LEU A 92 18.64 -9.35 -3.78
CA LEU A 92 17.68 -9.02 -4.81
C LEU A 92 16.90 -7.74 -4.51
N ALA A 93 16.45 -7.55 -3.27
CA ALA A 93 15.77 -6.32 -2.85
C ALA A 93 16.65 -5.09 -3.08
N ALA A 94 17.92 -5.13 -2.64
CA ALA A 94 18.87 -4.04 -2.86
C ALA A 94 19.11 -3.73 -4.36
N TRP A 95 19.14 -4.76 -5.20
CA TRP A 95 19.26 -4.58 -6.65
C TRP A 95 18.01 -3.92 -7.26
N ILE A 96 16.81 -4.35 -6.84
CA ILE A 96 15.56 -3.72 -7.27
C ILE A 96 15.55 -2.26 -6.84
N ASP A 97 15.93 -1.95 -5.60
CA ASP A 97 15.96 -0.58 -5.08
C ASP A 97 16.94 0.32 -5.87
N ALA A 98 18.09 -0.22 -6.26
CA ALA A 98 19.05 0.49 -7.11
C ALA A 98 18.48 0.81 -8.51
N ARG A 99 17.71 -0.11 -9.10
CA ARG A 99 17.08 0.06 -10.41
C ARG A 99 15.86 1.00 -10.35
N GLU A 100 15.06 0.92 -9.30
CA GLU A 100 13.98 1.86 -9.03
C GLU A 100 14.53 3.29 -8.82
N ARG A 101 15.68 3.45 -8.13
CA ARG A 101 16.38 4.74 -8.02
C ARG A 101 16.82 5.29 -9.38
N ALA A 102 17.16 4.41 -10.33
CA ALA A 102 17.51 4.79 -11.70
C ALA A 102 16.28 5.09 -12.60
N ARG A 103 15.05 5.00 -12.07
CA ARG A 103 13.77 5.19 -12.80
C ARG A 103 13.55 4.19 -13.94
N VAL A 104 14.13 2.99 -13.86
CA VAL A 104 13.88 1.92 -14.83
C VAL A 104 12.70 1.08 -14.36
N GLU A 105 11.66 0.95 -15.19
CA GLU A 105 10.53 0.06 -14.90
C GLU A 105 11.01 -1.40 -15.00
N ILE A 106 10.78 -2.19 -13.94
CA ILE A 106 11.22 -3.57 -13.87
C ILE A 106 10.00 -4.47 -13.89
N SER A 107 9.85 -5.24 -14.96
CA SER A 107 8.80 -6.24 -15.06
C SER A 107 9.07 -7.42 -14.10
N PRO A 108 8.02 -8.11 -13.61
CA PRO A 108 8.17 -9.29 -12.77
C PRO A 108 9.07 -10.40 -13.34
N SER A 109 9.08 -10.57 -14.68
CA SER A 109 9.95 -11.54 -15.35
C SER A 109 11.43 -11.20 -15.19
N ILE A 110 11.80 -9.91 -15.31
CA ILE A 110 13.17 -9.45 -15.09
C ILE A 110 13.62 -9.71 -13.64
N VAL A 111 12.72 -9.51 -12.67
CA VAL A 111 13.03 -9.82 -11.26
C VAL A 111 13.25 -11.32 -11.05
N ILE A 112 12.42 -12.17 -11.66
CA ILE A 112 12.56 -13.63 -11.60
C ILE A 112 13.89 -14.07 -12.21
N ASP A 113 14.28 -13.52 -13.36
CA ASP A 113 15.53 -13.88 -14.01
C ASP A 113 16.76 -13.37 -13.25
N LYS A 114 16.68 -12.16 -12.69
CA LYS A 114 17.72 -11.66 -11.79
C LYS A 114 17.84 -12.51 -10.53
N ALA A 115 16.73 -13.02 -9.98
CA ALA A 115 16.75 -13.91 -8.83
C ALA A 115 17.50 -15.22 -9.12
N LYS A 116 17.31 -15.81 -10.31
CA LYS A 116 18.08 -17.00 -10.74
C LYS A 116 19.57 -16.68 -10.83
N LEU A 117 19.92 -15.51 -11.34
CA LEU A 117 21.30 -15.07 -11.48
C LEU A 117 21.98 -14.87 -10.11
N VAL A 118 21.30 -14.17 -9.19
CA VAL A 118 21.77 -13.99 -7.79
C VAL A 118 21.91 -15.34 -7.09
N ALA A 119 21.00 -16.29 -7.34
CA ALA A 119 21.12 -17.65 -6.80
C ALA A 119 22.39 -18.35 -7.28
N ARG A 120 22.72 -18.25 -8.57
CA ARG A 120 23.96 -18.82 -9.13
C ARG A 120 25.20 -18.15 -8.54
N GLU A 121 25.20 -16.82 -8.40
CA GLU A 121 26.30 -16.07 -7.77
C GLU A 121 26.52 -16.50 -6.30
N MET A 122 25.45 -16.90 -5.61
CA MET A 122 25.50 -17.42 -4.24
C MET A 122 25.74 -18.93 -4.15
N GLY A 123 26.02 -19.62 -5.27
CA GLY A 123 26.26 -21.07 -5.29
C GLY A 123 25.02 -21.93 -5.05
N ILE A 124 23.80 -21.37 -5.19
CA ILE A 124 22.54 -22.11 -5.01
C ILE A 124 22.17 -22.79 -6.32
N SER A 125 22.17 -24.12 -6.32
CA SER A 125 21.80 -24.91 -7.51
C SER A 125 20.32 -24.69 -7.92
N PRO A 126 20.01 -24.69 -9.24
CA PRO A 126 18.64 -24.61 -9.77
C PRO A 126 17.68 -25.69 -9.24
N GLU A 127 18.20 -26.81 -8.74
CA GLU A 127 17.41 -27.86 -8.08
C GLU A 127 16.79 -27.37 -6.77
N TYR A 128 17.48 -26.48 -6.05
CA TYR A 128 17.06 -25.94 -4.76
C TYR A 128 16.28 -24.62 -4.87
N PHE A 129 16.56 -23.83 -5.91
CA PHE A 129 15.89 -22.55 -6.15
C PHE A 129 15.54 -22.34 -7.63
N LYS A 130 14.23 -22.43 -7.94
CA LYS A 130 13.69 -22.31 -9.30
C LYS A 130 13.19 -20.91 -9.67
N ALA A 131 13.20 -19.96 -8.72
CA ALA A 131 12.60 -18.63 -8.86
C ALA A 131 11.18 -18.66 -9.49
N SER A 132 10.30 -19.55 -9.04
CA SER A 132 8.96 -19.69 -9.62
C SER A 132 8.11 -18.43 -9.40
N TRP A 133 7.08 -18.26 -10.23
CA TRP A 133 6.08 -17.20 -10.03
C TRP A 133 5.47 -17.19 -8.62
N GLY A 134 5.19 -18.36 -8.06
CA GLY A 134 4.70 -18.48 -6.68
C GLY A 134 5.72 -18.12 -5.60
N TRP A 135 7.02 -18.21 -5.89
CA TRP A 135 8.04 -17.64 -5.02
C TRP A 135 8.10 -16.11 -5.16
N TYR A 136 8.07 -15.60 -6.40
CA TYR A 136 8.08 -14.16 -6.67
C TYR A 136 6.89 -13.44 -6.03
N ASP A 137 5.67 -13.97 -6.12
CA ASP A 137 4.48 -13.40 -5.46
C ASP A 137 4.69 -13.27 -3.94
N LYS A 138 5.26 -14.31 -3.31
CA LYS A 138 5.54 -14.29 -1.88
C LYS A 138 6.69 -13.35 -1.51
N PHE A 139 7.74 -13.28 -2.34
CA PHE A 139 8.86 -12.35 -2.17
C PHE A 139 8.42 -10.90 -2.33
N SER A 140 7.63 -10.59 -3.37
CA SER A 140 7.08 -9.25 -3.63
C SER A 140 6.19 -8.78 -2.47
N LYS A 141 5.34 -9.66 -1.93
CA LYS A 141 4.55 -9.38 -0.72
C LYS A 141 5.44 -9.09 0.50
N ARG A 142 6.48 -9.91 0.75
CA ARG A 142 7.44 -9.67 1.84
C ARG A 142 8.23 -8.37 1.67
N LYS A 143 8.75 -8.09 0.47
CA LYS A 143 9.48 -6.84 0.17
C LYS A 143 8.58 -5.63 0.41
N LYS A 144 7.33 -5.69 -0.06
CA LYS A 144 6.35 -4.62 0.19
C LYS A 144 6.06 -4.46 1.69
N GLU A 145 5.95 -5.55 2.46
CA GLU A 145 5.81 -5.49 3.93
C GLU A 145 7.04 -4.84 4.60
N GLU A 146 8.26 -5.19 4.19
CA GLU A 146 9.53 -4.65 4.72
C GLU A 146 9.73 -3.16 4.38
N MET A 147 9.28 -2.72 3.21
CA MET A 147 9.27 -1.30 2.83
C MET A 147 8.07 -0.52 3.39
N GLY A 148 7.24 -1.12 4.26
CA GLY A 148 6.02 -0.49 4.78
C GLY A 148 4.92 -0.25 3.74
N ILE A 149 5.06 -0.80 2.53
CA ILE A 149 4.09 -0.77 1.42
C ILE A 149 2.92 -1.73 1.67
N PHE A 150 3.11 -2.75 2.48
CA PHE A 150 2.04 -3.36 3.26
C PHE A 150 2.22 -2.93 4.72
N ALA A 151 1.80 -1.69 5.03
CA ALA A 151 1.25 -1.50 6.36
C ALA A 151 0.01 -2.38 6.43
N THR A 152 -0.05 -3.25 7.43
CA THR A 152 -1.30 -3.57 8.11
C THR A 152 -1.85 -2.27 8.69
N GLY A 153 -2.24 -1.32 7.82
CA GLY A 153 -3.19 -0.32 8.20
C GLY A 153 -4.48 -1.08 8.46
N ASN A 154 -4.97 -1.02 9.68
CA ASN A 154 -6.32 -1.44 10.06
C ASN A 154 -7.40 -0.63 9.32
N GLY A 155 -7.04 0.28 8.42
CA GLY A 155 -7.96 0.87 7.47
C GLY A 155 -8.86 -0.20 6.86
N ASN A 156 -10.16 0.00 7.00
CA ASN A 156 -11.17 -1.00 6.69
C ASN A 156 -11.19 -1.21 5.17
N LYS A 157 -10.45 -2.23 4.70
CA LYS A 157 -10.39 -2.59 3.28
C LYS A 157 -11.77 -3.04 2.82
N THR A 158 -12.44 -2.22 2.03
CA THR A 158 -13.69 -2.61 1.40
C THR A 158 -13.41 -3.68 0.34
N GLN A 159 -14.16 -4.77 0.40
CA GLN A 159 -13.97 -5.91 -0.51
C GLN A 159 -14.80 -5.77 -1.80
N SER A 160 -15.82 -4.91 -1.79
CA SER A 160 -16.74 -4.70 -2.90
C SER A 160 -17.33 -3.28 -2.89
N LEU A 161 -17.92 -2.87 -4.02
CA LEU A 161 -18.64 -1.59 -4.13
C LEU A 161 -19.91 -1.58 -3.29
N GLN A 162 -20.58 -2.73 -3.14
CA GLN A 162 -21.77 -2.85 -2.29
C GLN A 162 -21.42 -2.58 -0.82
N GLU A 163 -20.28 -3.09 -0.36
CA GLU A 163 -19.81 -2.83 1.01
C GLU A 163 -19.42 -1.37 1.19
N LEU A 164 -18.70 -0.78 0.22
CA LEU A 164 -18.38 0.64 0.24
C LEU A 164 -19.66 1.51 0.30
N HIS A 165 -20.66 1.19 -0.52
CA HIS A 165 -21.95 1.89 -0.53
C HIS A 165 -22.67 1.77 0.81
N ARG A 166 -22.68 0.58 1.43
CA ARG A 166 -23.28 0.37 2.75
C ARG A 166 -22.58 1.20 3.83
N ILE A 167 -21.25 1.24 3.82
CA ILE A 167 -20.47 2.06 4.76
C ILE A 167 -20.78 3.54 4.55
N MET A 168 -20.74 4.03 3.31
CA MET A 168 -21.06 5.43 2.99
C MET A 168 -22.48 5.81 3.39
N GLY A 169 -23.44 4.90 3.26
CA GLY A 169 -24.85 5.12 3.65
C GLY A 169 -25.07 5.35 5.14
N ALA A 170 -24.08 5.07 6.00
CA ALA A 170 -24.10 5.41 7.42
C ALA A 170 -23.63 6.85 7.73
N TYR A 171 -23.17 7.58 6.72
CA TYR A 171 -22.63 8.94 6.85
C TYR A 171 -23.50 9.91 6.04
N ASP A 172 -23.53 11.16 6.49
CA ASP A 172 -24.05 12.27 5.70
C ASP A 172 -23.18 12.47 4.46
N PRO A 173 -23.73 12.48 3.23
CA PRO A 173 -22.96 12.65 1.99
C PRO A 173 -22.06 13.89 1.98
N GLU A 174 -22.40 14.92 2.74
CA GLU A 174 -21.59 16.12 2.87
C GLU A 174 -20.23 15.84 3.56
N TRP A 175 -20.15 14.81 4.40
CA TRP A 175 -18.98 14.40 5.19
C TRP A 175 -18.32 13.10 4.68
N VAL A 176 -18.59 12.73 3.44
CA VAL A 176 -17.92 11.64 2.73
C VAL A 176 -16.94 12.25 1.74
N PHE A 177 -15.64 12.19 2.05
CA PHE A 177 -14.57 12.73 1.21
C PHE A 177 -13.85 11.64 0.44
N SER A 178 -13.30 11.99 -0.71
CA SER A 178 -12.29 11.17 -1.41
C SER A 178 -11.03 11.98 -1.62
N VAL A 179 -9.88 11.32 -1.67
CA VAL A 179 -8.59 11.94 -2.00
C VAL A 179 -7.95 11.21 -3.18
N GLU A 180 -7.32 11.99 -4.04
CA GLU A 180 -6.55 11.48 -5.16
C GLU A 180 -5.25 12.27 -5.34
N GLU A 181 -4.19 11.55 -5.70
CA GLU A 181 -2.91 12.14 -6.07
C GLU A 181 -2.71 12.07 -7.59
N SER A 182 -2.21 13.16 -8.16
CA SER A 182 -1.96 13.28 -9.58
C SER A 182 -0.64 14.01 -9.84
N SER A 183 0.23 13.41 -10.66
CA SER A 183 1.44 14.08 -11.13
C SER A 183 1.12 15.19 -12.12
N LEU A 184 1.71 16.36 -11.92
CA LEU A 184 1.76 17.48 -12.85
C LEU A 184 3.20 17.67 -13.33
N PHE A 185 3.43 17.48 -14.62
CA PHE A 185 4.72 17.73 -15.26
C PHE A 185 4.69 19.14 -15.83
N TYR A 186 5.17 20.10 -15.04
CA TYR A 186 5.00 21.52 -15.32
C TYR A 186 5.94 22.04 -16.41
N ASP A 187 7.03 21.33 -16.67
CA ASP A 187 7.98 21.60 -17.75
C ASP A 187 7.62 20.86 -19.07
N ALA A 188 6.51 20.11 -19.07
CA ALA A 188 6.01 19.46 -20.27
C ALA A 188 5.17 20.42 -21.11
N LEU A 189 5.57 20.64 -22.36
CA LEU A 189 4.70 21.30 -23.33
C LEU A 189 3.40 20.48 -23.55
N PRO A 190 2.25 21.14 -23.76
CA PRO A 190 0.95 20.46 -23.94
C PRO A 190 0.92 19.40 -25.05
N PHE A 191 1.75 19.57 -26.07
CA PHE A 191 1.79 18.79 -27.32
C PHE A 191 3.01 17.86 -27.45
N ALA A 192 3.89 17.79 -26.44
CA ALA A 192 5.08 16.95 -26.54
C ALA A 192 4.68 15.46 -26.56
N VAL A 193 4.86 14.81 -27.72
CA VAL A 193 4.78 13.36 -27.88
C VAL A 193 5.92 12.75 -27.07
N LEU A 194 5.60 11.85 -26.16
CA LEU A 194 6.53 11.27 -25.20
C LEU A 194 7.52 10.35 -25.93
N GLY A 195 8.80 10.71 -25.94
CA GLY A 195 9.89 9.76 -26.19
C GLY A 195 10.27 9.00 -24.91
N GLU A 196 10.61 7.72 -25.03
CA GLU A 196 11.16 6.95 -23.90
C GLU A 196 12.50 7.57 -23.44
N GLY A 197 12.56 8.07 -22.20
CA GLY A 197 13.82 8.49 -21.55
C GLY A 197 13.90 9.94 -21.07
N GLU A 198 12.94 10.81 -21.38
CA GLU A 198 12.98 12.20 -20.90
C GLU A 198 12.68 12.33 -19.40
N ARG A 199 13.65 12.82 -18.63
CA ARG A 199 13.45 13.19 -17.22
C ARG A 199 12.72 14.53 -17.15
N ARG A 200 11.43 14.49 -16.82
CA ARG A 200 10.64 15.69 -16.54
C ARG A 200 10.60 16.03 -15.06
N ASN A 201 10.60 17.32 -14.78
CA ASN A 201 10.28 17.84 -13.47
C ASN A 201 8.79 17.68 -13.21
N ARG A 202 8.47 17.40 -11.95
CA ARG A 202 7.07 17.22 -11.55
C ARG A 202 6.84 17.75 -10.16
N VAL A 203 5.59 18.08 -9.95
CA VAL A 203 4.98 18.15 -8.63
C VAL A 203 3.85 17.12 -8.56
N THR A 204 3.50 16.70 -7.36
CA THR A 204 2.28 15.91 -7.13
C THR A 204 1.21 16.84 -6.56
N LEU A 205 0.03 16.81 -7.17
CA LEU A 205 -1.16 17.49 -6.68
C LEU A 205 -1.97 16.50 -5.85
N VAL A 206 -2.32 16.88 -4.64
CA VAL A 206 -3.25 16.14 -3.77
C VAL A 206 -4.59 16.88 -3.82
N LEU A 207 -5.60 16.18 -4.33
CA LEU A 207 -6.94 16.70 -4.57
C LEU A 207 -7.92 15.99 -3.65
N SER A 208 -8.86 16.72 -3.06
CA SER A 208 -9.92 16.11 -2.27
C SER A 208 -11.21 16.92 -2.35
N CYS A 209 -12.33 16.22 -2.46
CA CYS A 209 -13.66 16.81 -2.39
C CYS A 209 -14.64 15.85 -1.71
N ASN A 210 -15.76 16.40 -1.23
CA ASN A 210 -16.85 15.59 -0.70
C ASN A 210 -17.70 14.96 -1.81
N SER A 211 -18.54 13.99 -1.44
CA SER A 211 -19.34 13.22 -2.39
C SER A 211 -20.45 14.04 -3.08
N THR A 212 -20.85 15.17 -2.49
CA THR A 212 -21.79 16.11 -3.13
C THR A 212 -21.10 17.06 -4.10
N GLY A 213 -19.76 17.11 -4.13
CA GLY A 213 -18.97 18.06 -4.94
C GLY A 213 -19.08 19.52 -4.51
N ARG A 214 -19.67 19.81 -3.34
CA ARG A 214 -19.89 21.19 -2.85
C ARG A 214 -18.71 21.69 -2.00
N LEU A 215 -17.98 20.77 -1.38
CA LEU A 215 -16.80 21.07 -0.59
C LEU A 215 -15.58 20.48 -1.29
N THR A 216 -14.68 21.37 -1.71
CA THR A 216 -13.40 21.01 -2.32
C THR A 216 -12.29 21.60 -1.45
N LEU A 217 -11.32 20.77 -1.09
CA LEU A 217 -10.18 21.22 -0.32
C LEU A 217 -9.24 22.04 -1.22
N PRO A 218 -8.52 23.04 -0.67
CA PRO A 218 -7.40 23.65 -1.38
C PRO A 218 -6.44 22.58 -1.88
N ILE A 219 -5.99 22.73 -3.13
CA ILE A 219 -5.01 21.81 -3.72
C ILE A 219 -3.75 21.85 -2.87
N CYS A 220 -3.23 20.70 -2.47
CA CYS A 220 -1.91 20.62 -1.84
C CYS A 220 -0.89 20.17 -2.87
N MET A 221 0.26 20.83 -2.93
CA MET A 221 1.36 20.50 -3.81
C MET A 221 2.47 19.79 -3.05
N VAL A 222 3.05 18.76 -3.66
CA VAL A 222 4.24 18.07 -3.16
C VAL A 222 5.36 18.20 -4.19
N GLY A 223 6.49 18.78 -3.80
CA GLY A 223 7.66 18.94 -4.67
C GLY A 223 8.96 18.50 -4.00
N ARG A 224 10.07 18.57 -4.74
CA ARG A 224 11.38 18.02 -4.32
C ARG A 224 12.15 18.92 -3.38
N GLU A 225 12.27 20.17 -3.79
CA GLU A 225 13.05 21.15 -3.07
C GLU A 225 12.10 21.95 -2.19
N LYS A 226 12.65 22.67 -1.22
CA LYS A 226 11.86 23.74 -0.59
C LYS A 226 11.51 24.69 -1.73
N TRP A 227 10.21 24.94 -1.92
CA TRP A 227 9.78 26.05 -2.76
C TRP A 227 10.60 27.28 -2.37
N PRO A 228 11.11 28.09 -3.31
CA PRO A 228 11.96 29.23 -2.97
C PRO A 228 11.15 30.17 -2.07
N MET A 229 11.35 30.01 -0.75
CA MET A 229 10.66 30.79 0.30
C MET A 229 11.03 32.26 0.21
N GLU A 230 12.12 32.58 -0.49
CA GLU A 230 12.58 33.94 -0.78
C GLU A 230 11.66 34.70 -1.74
N VAL A 231 10.79 34.01 -2.51
CA VAL A 231 9.98 34.66 -3.55
C VAL A 231 8.57 35.03 -3.06
N SER A 232 8.04 34.41 -2.00
CA SER A 232 6.71 34.77 -1.46
C SER A 232 6.35 34.00 -0.19
N SER A 233 6.10 34.71 0.91
CA SER A 233 5.37 34.17 2.07
C SER A 233 3.89 33.84 1.78
N ASN A 234 3.42 34.17 0.57
CA ASN A 234 2.02 34.13 0.14
C ASN A 234 1.78 33.07 -0.96
N PHE A 235 2.51 31.96 -0.99
CA PHE A 235 2.17 30.88 -1.92
C PHE A 235 0.74 30.39 -1.61
N PRO A 236 -0.20 30.42 -2.57
CA PRO A 236 -1.64 30.33 -2.27
C PRO A 236 -2.08 28.92 -1.89
N VAL A 237 -1.21 27.93 -2.05
CA VAL A 237 -1.50 26.52 -1.82
C VAL A 237 -0.50 25.90 -0.85
N LYS A 238 -0.96 24.93 -0.07
CA LYS A 238 -0.07 24.20 0.84
C LYS A 238 1.01 23.49 0.03
N TYR A 239 2.27 23.70 0.38
CA TYR A 239 3.41 23.03 -0.23
C TYR A 239 4.08 22.09 0.77
N LEU A 240 4.23 20.82 0.40
CA LEU A 240 4.97 19.81 1.14
C LEU A 240 6.22 19.41 0.35
N THR A 241 7.29 19.08 1.06
CA THR A 241 8.57 18.70 0.45
C THR A 241 8.83 17.21 0.61
N GLN A 242 9.21 16.55 -0.48
CA GLN A 242 9.55 15.13 -0.52
C GLN A 242 10.56 14.89 -1.66
N ASP A 243 11.66 14.19 -1.41
CA ASP A 243 12.82 14.06 -2.33
C ASP A 243 12.48 13.61 -3.77
N ARG A 244 11.36 12.89 -3.95
CA ARG A 244 10.89 12.37 -5.23
C ARG A 244 9.65 13.13 -5.76
N ALA A 245 9.15 14.13 -5.05
CA ALA A 245 7.85 14.76 -5.30
C ALA A 245 6.73 13.72 -5.40
N TRP A 246 6.72 12.75 -4.48
CA TRP A 246 5.71 11.71 -4.32
C TRP A 246 4.96 11.90 -3.01
N LEU A 247 3.74 11.37 -2.96
CA LEU A 247 2.98 11.28 -1.73
C LEU A 247 3.30 9.95 -1.05
N ASP A 248 4.39 9.93 -0.28
CA ASP A 248 4.71 8.80 0.59
C ASP A 248 3.92 8.89 1.91
N ARG A 249 4.07 7.88 2.78
CA ARG A 249 3.28 7.78 4.01
C ARG A 249 3.49 8.97 4.96
N PRO A 250 4.73 9.42 5.23
CA PRO A 250 4.95 10.63 6.03
C PRO A 250 4.33 11.87 5.40
N THR A 251 4.46 12.04 4.08
CA THR A 251 3.90 13.20 3.37
C THR A 251 2.37 13.18 3.38
N PHE A 252 1.75 12.02 3.19
CA PHE A 252 0.31 11.85 3.33
C PHE A 252 -0.16 12.16 4.75
N GLY A 253 0.56 11.70 5.78
CA GLY A 253 0.27 12.02 7.17
C GLY A 253 0.36 13.53 7.46
N SER A 254 1.33 14.22 6.87
CA SER A 254 1.43 15.68 6.95
C SER A 254 0.26 16.37 6.26
N TRP A 255 -0.14 15.94 5.06
CA TRP A 255 -1.32 16.47 4.39
C TRP A 255 -2.59 16.21 5.22
N TYR A 256 -2.75 14.99 5.72
CA TYR A 256 -3.90 14.59 6.51
C TYR A 256 -4.05 15.47 7.76
N SER A 257 -3.00 15.58 8.58
CA SER A 257 -3.02 16.34 9.83
C SER A 257 -3.04 17.86 9.65
N THR A 258 -2.40 18.40 8.60
CA THR A 258 -2.26 19.86 8.43
C THR A 258 -3.21 20.49 7.42
N VAL A 259 -3.90 19.67 6.62
CA VAL A 259 -4.85 20.15 5.59
C VAL A 259 -6.22 19.51 5.79
N PHE A 260 -6.32 18.19 5.77
CA PHE A 260 -7.61 17.50 5.78
C PHE A 260 -8.34 17.64 7.12
N VAL A 261 -7.68 17.32 8.24
CA VAL A 261 -8.28 17.36 9.58
C VAL A 261 -8.75 18.78 9.94
N PRO A 262 -7.92 19.84 9.84
CA PRO A 262 -8.39 21.21 10.12
C PRO A 262 -9.55 21.63 9.22
N PHE A 263 -9.49 21.33 7.91
CA PHE A 263 -10.55 21.69 6.98
C PHE A 263 -11.91 21.11 7.38
N VAL A 264 -11.95 19.86 7.82
CA VAL A 264 -13.18 19.20 8.27
C VAL A 264 -13.61 19.73 9.63
N ARG A 265 -12.68 19.87 10.59
CA ARG A 265 -12.98 20.26 11.97
C ARG A 265 -13.45 21.69 12.13
N ASP A 266 -12.99 22.58 11.26
CA ASP A 266 -13.51 23.96 11.19
C ASP A 266 -14.98 24.02 10.76
N ARG A 267 -15.54 22.92 10.24
CA ARG A 267 -16.89 22.87 9.66
C ARG A 267 -17.82 21.90 10.34
N THR A 268 -17.30 20.87 11.01
CA THR A 268 -18.14 19.85 11.64
C THR A 268 -17.45 19.09 12.77
N SER A 269 -18.26 18.69 13.74
CA SER A 269 -17.91 17.68 14.76
C SER A 269 -18.49 16.30 14.47
N LYS A 270 -19.25 16.14 13.37
CA LYS A 270 -19.85 14.86 12.97
C LYS A 270 -18.79 13.82 12.54
N GLN A 271 -19.24 12.58 12.43
CA GLN A 271 -18.47 11.48 11.84
C GLN A 271 -18.19 11.77 10.36
N VAL A 272 -16.93 11.63 9.96
CA VAL A 272 -16.42 11.91 8.62
C VAL A 272 -15.70 10.67 8.11
N ILE A 273 -15.82 10.41 6.81
CA ILE A 273 -15.10 9.33 6.15
C ILE A 273 -14.21 9.89 5.05
N LEU A 274 -12.96 9.44 5.01
CA LEU A 274 -12.01 9.72 3.93
C LEU A 274 -11.74 8.44 3.12
N LEU A 275 -12.19 8.44 1.88
CA LEU A 275 -11.98 7.38 0.91
C LEU A 275 -10.61 7.55 0.24
N VAL A 276 -9.76 6.53 0.39
CA VAL A 276 -8.40 6.51 -0.15
C VAL A 276 -8.19 5.29 -1.05
N ASP A 277 -7.29 5.43 -2.02
CA ASP A 277 -6.84 4.29 -2.79
C ASP A 277 -5.89 3.41 -1.98
N GLY A 278 -6.36 2.20 -1.66
CA GLY A 278 -5.60 1.19 -0.91
C GLY A 278 -4.49 0.50 -1.69
N GLU A 279 -4.29 0.81 -2.98
CA GLU A 279 -3.12 0.36 -3.73
C GLU A 279 -1.94 1.35 -3.64
N ARG A 280 -2.16 2.60 -3.21
CA ARG A 280 -1.08 3.58 -3.07
C ARG A 280 -0.31 3.38 -1.77
N PRO A 281 1.03 3.29 -1.82
CA PRO A 281 1.86 3.14 -0.62
C PRO A 281 1.67 4.27 0.40
N GLY A 282 1.52 5.52 -0.06
CA GLY A 282 1.38 6.68 0.82
C GLY A 282 0.12 6.67 1.67
N HIS A 283 -0.97 6.08 1.16
CA HIS A 283 -2.23 5.96 1.88
C HIS A 283 -2.23 4.82 2.90
N GLN A 284 -1.23 3.93 2.87
CA GLN A 284 -1.17 2.81 3.81
C GLN A 284 -0.79 3.31 5.21
N GLY A 285 -1.65 3.07 6.18
CA GLY A 285 -1.41 3.43 7.58
C GLY A 285 -2.69 3.45 8.39
N ASP A 286 -2.54 3.69 9.69
CA ASP A 286 -3.63 3.94 10.63
C ASP A 286 -3.79 5.44 10.78
N PHE A 287 -4.39 6.10 9.79
CA PHE A 287 -4.76 7.52 9.87
C PHE A 287 -6.22 7.59 10.30
N GLU A 288 -6.43 7.65 11.61
CA GLU A 288 -7.74 7.85 12.22
C GLU A 288 -7.60 8.92 13.28
N ASP A 289 -8.57 9.82 13.31
CA ASP A 289 -8.74 10.85 14.33
C ASP A 289 -10.14 10.72 14.92
N ASP A 290 -10.42 11.38 16.05
CA ASP A 290 -11.68 11.25 16.80
C ASP A 290 -12.92 11.59 15.96
N GLY A 291 -13.54 10.59 15.31
CA GLY A 291 -14.66 10.79 14.39
C GLY A 291 -14.27 11.07 12.93
N ILE A 292 -13.02 10.86 12.54
CA ILE A 292 -12.60 10.75 11.14
C ILE A 292 -12.11 9.32 10.88
N ARG A 293 -12.82 8.61 10.01
CA ARG A 293 -12.50 7.25 9.61
C ARG A 293 -11.88 7.22 8.22
N LEU A 294 -10.79 6.49 8.07
CA LEU A 294 -10.18 6.23 6.77
C LEU A 294 -10.65 4.87 6.22
N VAL A 295 -11.11 4.85 4.97
CA VAL A 295 -11.64 3.65 4.31
C VAL A 295 -10.99 3.48 2.94
N PHE A 296 -10.47 2.29 2.69
CA PHE A 296 -9.87 1.99 1.39
C PHE A 296 -10.95 1.66 0.37
N LEU A 297 -10.85 2.28 -0.80
CA LEU A 297 -11.63 1.93 -1.98
C LEU A 297 -11.38 0.47 -2.37
N PRO A 298 -12.38 -0.23 -2.92
CA PRO A 298 -12.20 -1.60 -3.36
C PRO A 298 -11.24 -1.60 -4.56
N PRO A 299 -10.41 -2.65 -4.69
CA PRO A 299 -9.49 -2.76 -5.81
C PRO A 299 -10.28 -2.75 -7.12
N PRO A 300 -9.76 -2.09 -8.18
CA PRO A 300 -10.40 -2.15 -9.48
C PRO A 300 -10.51 -3.62 -9.93
N VAL A 301 -11.67 -3.99 -10.47
CA VAL A 301 -11.90 -5.34 -10.98
C VAL A 301 -10.94 -5.57 -12.14
N LYS A 302 -9.93 -6.42 -11.96
CA LYS A 302 -8.97 -6.71 -13.03
C LYS A 302 -9.71 -7.39 -14.17
N SER A 303 -9.59 -6.86 -15.39
CA SER A 303 -10.06 -7.49 -16.62
C SER A 303 -9.65 -8.97 -16.58
N THR A 304 -10.64 -9.86 -16.47
CA THR A 304 -10.38 -11.29 -16.42
C THR A 304 -10.16 -11.72 -17.85
N LYS A 305 -8.95 -12.19 -18.17
CA LYS A 305 -8.68 -12.79 -19.49
C LYS A 305 -9.50 -14.07 -19.60
N VAL A 306 -10.70 -13.99 -20.17
CA VAL A 306 -11.51 -15.17 -20.47
C VAL A 306 -11.00 -15.73 -21.79
N ALA A 307 -10.25 -16.82 -21.75
CA ALA A 307 -9.95 -17.60 -22.94
C ALA A 307 -11.23 -18.34 -23.35
N PHE A 308 -11.96 -17.83 -24.34
CA PHE A 308 -12.95 -18.64 -25.03
C PHE A 308 -12.22 -19.64 -25.94
N GLY A 309 -12.43 -20.92 -25.67
CA GLY A 309 -11.77 -22.00 -26.37
C GLY A 309 -12.18 -22.09 -27.84
N SER A 310 -11.19 -22.03 -28.73
CA SER A 310 -11.07 -22.92 -29.89
C SER A 310 -9.64 -22.78 -30.41
N ALA A 311 -9.01 -23.89 -30.76
CA ALA A 311 -7.57 -24.02 -31.04
C ALA A 311 -7.07 -23.25 -32.28
N ASN A 312 -7.85 -22.33 -32.86
CA ASN A 312 -7.40 -21.50 -33.99
C ASN A 312 -8.07 -20.12 -34.13
N ALA A 313 -8.74 -19.60 -33.09
CA ALA A 313 -9.24 -18.22 -33.13
C ALA A 313 -8.24 -17.27 -32.45
N LYS A 314 -7.77 -16.24 -33.17
CA LYS A 314 -7.09 -15.08 -32.56
C LYS A 314 -7.97 -14.58 -31.42
N ALA A 315 -7.49 -14.66 -30.18
CA ALA A 315 -8.21 -14.17 -29.02
C ALA A 315 -8.60 -12.70 -29.27
N LEU A 316 -9.89 -12.42 -29.44
CA LEU A 316 -10.38 -11.05 -29.38
C LEU A 316 -10.24 -10.60 -27.93
N ASN A 317 -9.29 -9.70 -27.69
CA ASN A 317 -9.16 -9.01 -26.42
C ASN A 317 -10.36 -8.06 -26.27
N VAL A 318 -11.46 -8.56 -25.71
CA VAL A 318 -12.54 -7.68 -25.26
C VAL A 318 -12.11 -7.12 -23.91
N ASP A 319 -11.62 -5.89 -23.94
CA ASP A 319 -11.36 -5.14 -22.71
C ASP A 319 -12.72 -4.69 -22.16
N VAL A 320 -13.23 -5.43 -21.18
CA VAL A 320 -14.45 -5.01 -20.49
C VAL A 320 -14.07 -3.78 -19.68
N LYS A 321 -14.32 -2.61 -20.27
CA LYS A 321 -14.13 -1.30 -19.65
C LYS A 321 -14.78 -1.35 -18.27
N THR A 322 -13.95 -1.37 -17.22
CA THR A 322 -14.45 -1.33 -15.84
C THR A 322 -15.19 -0.01 -15.67
N TRP A 323 -16.51 -0.08 -15.53
CA TRP A 323 -17.39 1.07 -15.32
C TRP A 323 -17.08 1.82 -14.02
N TRP A 324 -16.33 1.19 -13.12
CA TRP A 324 -15.83 1.78 -11.88
C TRP A 324 -14.37 2.21 -12.01
N SER A 325 -14.13 3.50 -11.80
CA SER A 325 -12.81 4.08 -11.53
C SER A 325 -12.91 4.97 -10.28
N ARG A 326 -11.77 5.47 -9.79
CA ARG A 326 -11.77 6.28 -8.57
C ARG A 326 -12.52 7.60 -8.82
N PRO A 327 -13.33 8.11 -7.87
CA PRO A 327 -14.24 9.22 -8.12
C PRO A 327 -13.58 10.46 -8.76
N LEU A 328 -12.45 10.92 -8.22
CA LEU A 328 -11.73 12.08 -8.75
C LEU A 328 -11.07 11.84 -10.11
N GLN A 329 -10.82 10.59 -10.50
CA GLN A 329 -10.33 10.24 -11.84
C GLN A 329 -11.42 10.27 -12.91
N MET A 330 -12.70 10.28 -12.53
CA MET A 330 -13.84 10.30 -13.45
C MET A 330 -14.11 11.67 -14.09
N GLY A 331 -13.16 12.61 -14.01
CA GLY A 331 -13.25 13.89 -14.71
C GLY A 331 -12.49 15.02 -14.03
N VAL A 332 -12.44 15.05 -12.70
CA VAL A 332 -11.85 16.17 -11.94
C VAL A 332 -10.35 16.32 -12.25
N VAL A 333 -9.59 15.22 -12.17
CA VAL A 333 -8.14 15.25 -12.49
C VAL A 333 -7.88 15.63 -13.95
N ALA A 334 -8.70 15.13 -14.87
CA ALA A 334 -8.55 15.41 -16.29
C ALA A 334 -8.86 16.87 -16.63
N ALA A 335 -9.96 17.40 -16.09
CA ALA A 335 -10.35 18.79 -16.24
C ALA A 335 -9.30 19.75 -15.66
N LEU A 336 -8.81 19.47 -14.44
CA LEU A 336 -7.76 20.27 -13.81
C LEU A 336 -6.50 20.35 -14.67
N LYS A 337 -6.06 19.22 -15.25
CA LYS A 337 -4.87 19.21 -16.12
C LYS A 337 -5.11 19.91 -17.46
N ALA A 338 -6.31 19.78 -18.03
CA ALA A 338 -6.67 20.49 -19.25
C ALA A 338 -6.65 21.99 -19.02
N GLU A 339 -7.26 22.45 -17.93
CA GLU A 339 -7.29 23.86 -17.54
C GLU A 339 -5.89 24.41 -17.28
N TYR A 340 -5.05 23.69 -16.52
CA TYR A 340 -3.66 24.07 -16.31
C TYR A 340 -2.91 24.28 -17.63
N LYS A 341 -3.06 23.34 -18.59
CA LYS A 341 -2.39 23.44 -19.88
C LYS A 341 -2.88 24.65 -20.68
N TYR A 342 -4.19 24.90 -20.66
CA TYR A 342 -4.79 26.05 -21.33
C TYR A 342 -4.24 27.37 -20.77
N LEU A 343 -4.27 27.53 -19.44
CA LEU A 343 -3.74 28.72 -18.75
C LEU A 343 -2.23 28.89 -18.97
N LEU A 344 -1.46 27.80 -18.98
CA LEU A 344 -0.03 27.84 -19.26
C LEU A 344 0.26 28.36 -20.68
N VAL A 345 -0.51 27.89 -21.67
CA VAL A 345 -0.38 28.37 -23.06
C VAL A 345 -0.74 29.84 -23.15
N GLN A 346 -1.84 30.26 -22.52
CA GLN A 346 -2.22 31.67 -22.48
C GLN A 346 -1.12 32.54 -21.86
N SER A 347 -0.58 32.14 -20.70
CA SER A 347 0.51 32.85 -20.03
C SER A 347 1.76 32.94 -20.91
N ALA A 348 2.15 31.85 -21.59
CA ALA A 348 3.29 31.84 -22.50
C ALA A 348 3.07 32.76 -23.71
N LEU A 349 1.85 32.78 -24.29
CA LEU A 349 1.50 33.67 -25.39
C LEU A 349 1.48 35.14 -24.95
N SER A 350 0.93 35.44 -23.77
CA SER A 350 0.95 36.79 -23.19
C SER A 350 2.38 37.28 -22.98
N TYR A 351 3.24 36.44 -22.40
CA TYR A 351 4.66 36.77 -22.23
C TYR A 351 5.35 37.00 -23.58
N HIS A 352 5.07 36.19 -24.61
CA HIS A 352 5.64 36.39 -25.94
C HIS A 352 5.18 37.70 -26.60
N ASN A 353 3.90 38.03 -26.44
CA ASN A 353 3.30 39.22 -27.05
C ASN A 353 3.72 40.52 -26.32
N SER A 354 3.92 40.47 -25.00
CA SER A 354 4.24 41.64 -24.18
C SER A 354 5.04 41.24 -22.93
N PRO A 355 6.36 41.02 -23.06
CA PRO A 355 7.20 40.54 -21.95
C PRO A 355 7.32 41.50 -20.77
N GLN A 356 6.91 42.76 -20.92
CA GLN A 356 6.99 43.78 -19.86
C GLN A 356 5.75 43.81 -18.95
N GLU A 357 4.68 43.11 -19.32
CA GLU A 357 3.39 43.11 -18.60
C GLU A 357 3.15 41.84 -17.76
N VAL A 358 4.06 40.87 -17.84
CA VAL A 358 3.99 39.55 -17.19
C VAL A 358 5.26 39.34 -16.37
#